data_AF-A0A846QP16-F1
#
_entry.id   AF-A0A846QP16-F1
#
_cell.length_a   1.000
_cell.length_b   1.000
_cell.length_c   1.000
_cell.angle_alpha   90.00
_cell.angle_beta   90.00
_cell.angle_gamma   90.00
#
_symmetry.space_group_name_H-M   'P 1'
#
loop_
_entity.id
_entity.type
_entity.pdbx_description
1 polymer ?
#
loop_
_entity_poly.entity_id
_entity_poly.type
_entity_poly.pdbx_seq_one_letter_code
_entity_poly.pdbx_strand_id
1 'polypeptide(L)'
;MTTKSRIAALALTALLAGCSAGGVSPLVDVSRADALPYHELALHNLTLGREYQVQGRFELARQTFLQGLATAQNDDMRAVLSQEIENTDRLIRTKR
;
A
#
# COMPACT_ATOMS: atom_id res chain seq x y z
N MET A 1 47.63 39.45 -6.95
CA MET A 1 47.52 38.25 -6.10
C MET A 1 46.04 38.02 -5.82
N THR A 2 45.31 37.40 -6.76
CA THR A 2 44.96 35.96 -6.79
C THR A 2 43.98 35.53 -5.70
N THR A 3 42.70 35.85 -5.88
CA THR A 3 41.61 35.23 -5.11
C THR A 3 40.85 34.24 -6.00
N LYS A 4 41.57 33.21 -6.43
CA LYS A 4 41.04 31.95 -6.98
C LYS A 4 40.30 31.21 -5.85
N SER A 5 39.09 31.62 -5.48
CA SER A 5 38.38 30.96 -4.38
C SER A 5 36.86 31.10 -4.42
N ARG A 6 36.27 30.92 -5.61
CA ARG A 6 34.80 30.85 -5.75
C ARG A 6 34.29 29.72 -6.67
N ILE A 7 35.17 28.80 -7.09
CA ILE A 7 34.80 27.69 -8.00
C ILE A 7 34.66 26.35 -7.25
N ALA A 8 34.98 26.28 -5.95
CA ALA A 8 35.05 25.04 -5.18
C ALA A 8 33.79 24.71 -4.36
N ALA A 9 32.61 25.22 -4.72
CA ALA A 9 31.36 24.96 -3.99
C ALA A 9 30.28 24.28 -4.85
N LEU A 10 30.66 23.71 -5.99
CA LEU A 10 29.73 23.14 -6.98
C LEU A 10 30.18 21.74 -7.41
N ALA A 11 30.45 20.83 -6.46
CA ALA A 11 30.95 19.50 -6.82
C ALA A 11 30.72 18.35 -5.81
N LEU A 12 29.86 18.45 -4.80
CA LEU A 12 29.74 17.35 -3.83
C LEU A 12 28.35 17.15 -3.21
N THR A 13 27.29 17.17 -4.03
CA THR A 13 25.94 16.73 -3.62
C THR A 13 25.44 15.50 -4.37
N ALA A 14 26.30 14.84 -5.15
CA ALA A 14 25.94 13.68 -5.99
C ALA A 14 26.27 12.31 -5.36
N LEU A 15 26.21 12.17 -4.04
CA LEU A 15 26.57 10.92 -3.32
C LEU A 15 25.43 10.27 -2.52
N LEU A 16 24.17 10.69 -2.74
CA LEU A 16 22.98 9.99 -2.22
C LEU A 16 22.30 9.10 -3.27
N ALA A 17 23.01 8.73 -4.33
CA ALA A 17 22.55 7.70 -5.27
C ALA A 17 22.43 6.37 -4.53
N GLY A 18 21.17 5.93 -4.36
CA GLY A 18 20.78 4.80 -3.54
C GLY A 18 21.42 3.48 -3.95
N CYS A 19 22.04 2.82 -2.98
CA CYS A 19 22.28 1.38 -3.00
C CYS A 19 21.09 0.66 -2.34
N SER A 20 19.99 0.49 -3.08
CA SER A 20 19.01 -0.55 -2.76
C SER A 20 19.57 -1.88 -3.27
N ALA A 21 20.51 -2.45 -2.51
CA ALA A 21 21.03 -3.79 -2.76
C ALA A 21 19.90 -4.80 -2.54
N GLY A 22 19.51 -5.46 -3.64
CA GLY A 22 18.43 -6.42 -3.72
C GLY A 22 18.64 -7.61 -2.79
N GLY A 23 17.78 -7.70 -1.78
CA GLY A 23 17.50 -8.95 -1.08
C GLY A 23 16.43 -9.72 -1.86
N VAL A 24 16.86 -10.56 -2.81
CA VAL A 24 15.96 -11.54 -3.44
C VAL A 24 16.24 -12.88 -2.76
N SER A 25 15.43 -13.18 -1.75
CA SER A 25 15.29 -14.51 -1.14
C SER A 25 13.99 -15.15 -1.64
N PRO A 26 13.90 -16.49 -1.56
CA PRO A 26 13.49 -17.35 -2.67
C PRO A 26 12.01 -17.25 -2.98
N LEU A 27 11.69 -17.46 -4.26
CA LEU A 27 10.35 -17.70 -4.79
C LEU A 27 9.70 -18.85 -4.00
N VAL A 28 8.92 -18.46 -3.00
CA VAL A 28 7.90 -19.29 -2.37
C VAL A 28 7.03 -19.83 -3.50
N ASP A 29 6.85 -21.14 -3.49
CA ASP A 29 5.92 -21.90 -4.30
C ASP A 29 4.51 -21.33 -4.10
N VAL A 30 4.14 -20.34 -4.92
CA VAL A 30 2.76 -19.88 -4.99
C VAL A 30 2.06 -20.92 -5.84
N SER A 31 1.61 -21.98 -5.13
CA SER A 31 0.45 -22.77 -5.52
C SER A 31 -0.49 -21.84 -6.26
N ARG A 32 -0.52 -22.04 -7.57
CA ARG A 32 -1.49 -21.48 -8.50
C ARG A 32 -2.82 -22.11 -8.14
N ALA A 33 -3.33 -21.74 -6.97
CA ALA A 33 -4.71 -21.95 -6.60
C ALA A 33 -5.47 -21.29 -7.74
N ASP A 34 -6.24 -22.10 -8.47
CA ASP A 34 -7.16 -21.61 -9.47
C ASP A 34 -7.95 -20.48 -8.85
N ALA A 35 -7.56 -19.27 -9.21
CA ALA A 35 -8.00 -18.06 -8.57
C ALA A 35 -9.46 -17.88 -8.96
N LEU A 36 -10.36 -18.37 -8.10
CA LEU A 36 -11.78 -18.16 -8.28
C LEU A 36 -11.98 -16.65 -8.43
N PRO A 37 -12.59 -16.18 -9.54
CA PRO A 37 -12.54 -14.76 -9.93
C PRO A 37 -13.07 -13.84 -8.83
N TYR A 38 -13.97 -14.32 -7.97
CA TYR A 38 -14.52 -13.56 -6.86
C TYR A 38 -13.56 -13.43 -5.66
N HIS A 39 -12.67 -14.39 -5.43
CA HIS A 39 -11.63 -14.28 -4.39
C HIS A 39 -10.64 -13.16 -4.75
N GLU A 40 -10.25 -13.09 -6.03
CA GLU A 40 -9.40 -12.02 -6.56
C GLU A 40 -10.06 -10.64 -6.42
N LEU A 41 -11.37 -10.54 -6.66
CA LEU A 41 -12.09 -9.28 -6.45
C LEU A 41 -12.06 -8.81 -5.00
N ALA A 42 -12.20 -9.73 -4.03
CA ALA A 42 -12.12 -9.37 -2.61
C ALA A 42 -10.71 -8.89 -2.23
N LEU A 43 -9.66 -9.58 -2.70
CA LEU A 43 -8.26 -9.19 -2.48
C LEU A 43 -7.91 -7.86 -3.16
N HIS A 44 -8.40 -7.65 -4.38
CA HIS A 44 -8.22 -6.41 -5.10
C HIS A 44 -8.83 -5.22 -4.33
N ASN A 45 -10.09 -5.36 -3.90
CA ASN A 45 -10.77 -4.33 -3.11
C ASN A 45 -10.10 -4.09 -1.75
N LEU A 46 -9.58 -5.13 -1.09
CA LEU A 46 -8.79 -4.99 0.13
C LEU A 46 -7.54 -4.12 -0.11
N THR A 47 -6.83 -4.39 -1.21
CA THR A 47 -5.60 -3.65 -1.56
C THR A 47 -5.92 -2.19 -1.90
N LEU A 48 -6.91 -1.99 -2.77
CA LEU A 48 -7.34 -0.66 -3.20
C LEU A 48 -7.90 0.19 -2.05
N GLY A 49 -8.66 -0.42 -1.14
CA GLY A 49 -9.17 0.27 0.04
C GLY A 49 -8.03 0.77 0.96
N ARG A 50 -6.97 -0.02 1.14
CA ARG A 50 -5.78 0.39 1.90
C ARG A 50 -5.03 1.55 1.22
N GLU A 51 -4.92 1.53 -0.10
CA GLU A 51 -4.36 2.66 -0.85
C GLU A 51 -5.17 3.94 -0.63
N TYR A 52 -6.50 3.86 -0.63
CA TYR A 52 -7.35 5.00 -0.31
C TYR A 52 -7.20 5.48 1.14
N GLN A 53 -6.98 4.58 2.11
CA GLN A 53 -6.65 5.00 3.48
C GLN A 53 -5.34 5.78 3.54
N VAL A 54 -4.29 5.31 2.84
CA VAL A 54 -2.99 6.00 2.77
C VAL A 54 -3.12 7.39 2.13
N GLN A 55 -3.99 7.53 1.14
CA GLN A 55 -4.31 8.82 0.50
C GLN A 55 -5.21 9.73 1.36
N GLY A 56 -5.67 9.27 2.53
CA GLY A 56 -6.58 10.02 3.38
C GLY A 56 -8.05 10.05 2.91
N ARG A 57 -8.39 9.22 1.92
CA ARG A 57 -9.72 9.14 1.30
C ARG A 57 -10.59 8.09 2.01
N PHE A 58 -10.81 8.28 3.30
CA PHE A 58 -11.38 7.25 4.18
C PHE A 58 -12.81 6.81 3.81
N GLU A 59 -13.68 7.74 3.38
CA GLU A 59 -15.04 7.38 2.95
C GLU A 59 -15.02 6.45 1.72
N LEU A 60 -14.11 6.71 0.78
CA LEU A 60 -13.96 5.85 -0.40
C LEU A 60 -13.30 4.52 -0.04
N ALA A 61 -12.31 4.53 0.86
CA ALA A 61 -11.72 3.30 1.38
C ALA A 61 -12.78 2.39 1.99
N ARG A 62 -13.64 2.95 2.85
CA ARG A 62 -14.76 2.23 3.48
C ARG A 62 -15.70 1.60 2.45
N GLN A 63 -16.10 2.37 1.44
CA GLN A 63 -16.95 1.86 0.36
C GLN A 63 -16.27 0.71 -0.41
N THR A 64 -14.98 0.84 -0.67
CA THR A 64 -14.20 -0.17 -1.40
C THR A 64 -14.10 -1.47 -0.58
N PHE A 65 -13.86 -1.38 0.72
CA PHE A 65 -13.87 -2.57 1.60
C PHE A 65 -15.25 -3.23 1.66
N LEU A 66 -16.34 -2.47 1.67
CA LEU A 66 -17.70 -3.02 1.60
C LEU A 66 -17.95 -3.76 0.28
N GLN A 67 -17.42 -3.27 -0.84
CA GLN A 67 -17.48 -3.96 -2.13
C GLN A 67 -16.69 -5.28 -2.08
N GLY A 68 -15.48 -5.25 -1.52
CA GLY A 68 -14.69 -6.46 -1.31
C GLY A 68 -15.44 -7.49 -0.45
N LEU A 69 -16.08 -7.03 0.63
CA LEU A 69 -16.81 -7.90 1.57
C LEU A 69 -17.98 -8.60 0.88
N ALA A 70 -18.68 -7.90 -0.02
CA ALA A 70 -19.77 -8.47 -0.81
C ALA A 70 -19.31 -9.60 -1.74
N THR A 71 -18.04 -9.59 -2.17
CA THR A 71 -17.45 -10.62 -3.04
C THR A 71 -16.70 -11.72 -2.29
N ALA A 72 -16.49 -11.57 -0.98
CA ALA A 72 -15.71 -12.52 -0.18
C ALA A 72 -16.45 -13.84 0.05
N GLN A 73 -15.83 -14.96 -0.36
CA GLN A 73 -16.41 -16.30 -0.28
C GLN A 73 -15.98 -17.11 0.94
N ASN A 74 -14.86 -16.77 1.57
CA ASN A 74 -14.40 -17.45 2.78
C ASN A 74 -14.50 -16.53 4.01
N ASP A 75 -14.64 -17.15 5.18
CA ASP A 75 -14.87 -16.43 6.43
C ASP A 75 -13.63 -15.63 6.86
N ASP A 76 -12.43 -16.11 6.54
CA ASP A 76 -11.18 -15.41 6.83
C ASP A 76 -11.12 -14.04 6.13
N MET A 77 -11.44 -13.99 4.83
CA MET A 77 -11.46 -12.76 4.05
C MET A 77 -12.57 -11.82 4.52
N ARG A 78 -13.73 -12.39 4.89
CA ARG A 78 -14.83 -11.61 5.48
C ARG A 78 -14.41 -10.96 6.80
N ALA A 79 -13.71 -11.69 7.66
CA ALA A 79 -13.20 -11.17 8.92
C ALA A 79 -12.18 -10.05 8.70
N VAL A 80 -11.24 -10.24 7.77
CA VAL A 80 -10.24 -9.21 7.40
C VAL A 80 -10.93 -7.95 6.91
N LEU A 81 -11.84 -8.05 5.94
CA LEU A 81 -12.52 -6.88 5.37
C LEU A 81 -13.43 -6.18 6.38
N SER A 82 -14.11 -6.94 7.24
CA SER A 82 -14.93 -6.38 8.33
C SER A 82 -14.06 -5.57 9.30
N GLN A 83 -12.89 -6.11 9.67
CA GLN A 83 -11.94 -5.40 10.54
C GLN A 83 -11.45 -4.10 9.90
N GLU A 84 -11.15 -4.12 8.59
CA GLU A 84 -10.71 -2.91 7.88
C GLU A 84 -11.81 -1.84 7.79
N ILE A 85 -13.08 -2.24 7.64
CA ILE A 85 -14.21 -1.32 7.70
C ILE A 85 -14.30 -0.67 9.08
N GLU A 86 -14.24 -1.45 10.15
CA GLU A 86 -14.28 -0.92 11.52
C GLU A 86 -13.13 0.04 11.82
N ASN A 87 -11.91 -0.32 11.38
CA ASN A 87 -10.73 0.52 11.51
C ASN A 87 -10.93 1.84 10.77
N THR A 88 -11.45 1.79 9.54
CA THR A 88 -11.74 2.97 8.73
C THR A 88 -12.82 3.85 9.36
N ASP A 89 -13.88 3.25 9.93
CA ASP A 89 -14.94 3.96 10.63
C ASP A 89 -14.42 4.70 11.87
N ARG A 90 -13.41 4.17 12.55
CA ARG A 90 -12.72 4.89 13.64
C ARG A 90 -11.95 6.08 13.09
N LEU A 91 -11.23 5.92 11.98
CA LEU A 91 -10.48 7.01 11.33
C LEU A 91 -11.38 8.14 10.81
N ILE A 92 -12.55 7.81 10.25
CA ILE A 92 -13.53 8.81 9.81
C ILE A 92 -14.04 9.61 11.01
N ARG A 93 -14.39 8.92 12.10
CA ARG A 93 -14.91 9.56 13.31
C ARG A 93 -13.91 10.49 13.98
N THR A 94 -12.61 10.16 13.97
CA THR A 94 -11.58 11.03 14.58
C THR A 94 -11.25 12.27 13.75
N LYS A 95 -11.68 12.32 12.48
CA LYS A 95 -11.40 13.42 11.55
C LYS A 95 -12.60 14.34 11.32
N ARG A 96 -13.79 13.96 11.80
CA ARG A 96 -14.98 14.81 11.84
C ARG A 96 -14.98 15.63 13.13
#